data_AF-A0A3C0FF62-F1
#
_entry.id   AF-A0A3C0FF62-F1
#
_cell.length_a   1.000
_cell.length_b   1.000
_cell.length_c   1.000
_cell.angle_alpha   90.00
_cell.angle_beta   90.00
_cell.angle_gamma   90.00
#
_symmetry.space_group_name_H-M   'P 1'
#
loop_
_entity.id
_entity.type
_entity.pdbx_description
1 polymer ?
#
loop_
_entity_poly.entity_id
_entity_poly.type
_entity_poly.pdbx_seq_one_letter_code
_entity_poly.pdbx_strand_id
1 'polypeptide(L)'
;MRITTGIMVRNLLYNVHSRAARITTLQDQLASGRRMQRPSQDPSGTMSVMRMSTALVELEQYLENLADGRGWLDAAEHALSATVSNLQRAAELAVQGATGILTAGDRQLVAVEVDQLIRGIMDLANARHGG
;
A
#
# COMPACT_ATOMS: atom_id res chain seq x y z
N MET A 1 -59.93 -0.53 37.01
CA MET A 1 -59.63 0.51 36.00
C MET A 1 -60.60 0.38 34.83
N ARG A 2 -61.32 1.44 34.43
CA ARG A 2 -62.18 1.41 33.22
C ARG A 2 -61.32 1.77 32.00
N ILE A 3 -61.20 0.83 31.06
CA ILE A 3 -60.65 1.12 29.74
C ILE A 3 -61.79 1.76 28.93
N THR A 4 -61.64 3.03 28.60
CA THR A 4 -62.61 3.75 27.77
C THR A 4 -62.29 3.55 26.29
N THR A 5 -63.30 3.65 25.42
CA THR A 5 -63.16 3.53 23.97
C THR A 5 -62.09 4.48 23.41
N GLY A 6 -61.93 5.66 24.02
CA GLY A 6 -60.87 6.62 23.66
C GLY A 6 -59.44 6.13 23.97
N ILE A 7 -59.23 5.37 25.06
CA ILE A 7 -57.94 4.73 25.36
C ILE A 7 -57.65 3.61 24.35
N MET A 8 -58.68 2.86 23.95
CA MET A 8 -58.56 1.79 22.95
C MET A 8 -58.17 2.34 21.56
N VAL A 9 -58.83 3.41 21.11
CA VAL A 9 -58.51 4.08 19.83
C VAL A 9 -57.11 4.69 19.86
N ARG A 10 -56.71 5.33 20.98
CA ARG A 10 -55.36 5.91 21.11
C ARG A 10 -54.27 4.84 21.07
N ASN A 11 -54.48 3.70 21.74
CA ASN A 11 -53.56 2.57 21.67
C ASN A 11 -53.48 2.00 20.24
N LEU A 12 -54.60 1.90 19.52
CA LEU A 12 -54.59 1.47 18.12
C LEU A 12 -53.77 2.43 17.24
N LEU A 13 -53.99 3.74 17.35
CA LEU A 13 -53.24 4.75 16.60
C LEU A 13 -51.74 4.70 16.92
N TYR A 14 -51.37 4.53 18.19
CA TYR A 14 -49.97 4.36 18.60
C TYR A 14 -49.34 3.11 17.98
N ASN A 15 -50.06 1.98 17.96
CA ASN A 15 -49.61 0.74 17.34
C ASN A 15 -49.48 0.85 15.82
N VAL A 16 -50.37 1.57 15.14
CA VAL A 16 -50.28 1.81 13.70
C VAL A 16 -49.06 2.68 13.39
N HIS A 17 -48.86 3.76 14.15
CA HIS A 17 -47.72 4.66 13.95
C HIS A 17 -46.38 3.95 14.19
N SER A 18 -46.26 3.15 15.25
CA SER A 18 -45.03 2.39 15.54
C SER A 18 -44.73 1.32 14.48
N ARG A 19 -45.77 0.69 13.91
CA ARG A 19 -45.61 -0.25 12.80
C ARG A 19 -45.19 0.44 11.51
N ALA A 20 -45.78 1.60 11.19
CA ALA A 20 -45.40 2.39 10.02
C ALA A 20 -43.91 2.80 10.09
N ALA A 21 -43.46 3.31 11.24
CA ALA A 21 -42.04 3.66 11.45
C ALA A 21 -41.10 2.45 11.28
N ARG A 22 -41.51 1.26 11.74
CA ARG A 22 -40.73 0.03 11.57
C ARG A 22 -40.66 -0.41 10.10
N ILE A 23 -41.74 -0.27 9.34
CA ILE A 23 -41.74 -0.54 7.89
C ILE A 23 -40.79 0.39 7.17
N THR A 24 -40.81 1.69 7.45
CA THR A 24 -39.87 2.66 6.87
C THR A 24 -38.42 2.26 7.15
N THR A 25 -38.11 1.86 8.38
CA THR A 25 -36.75 1.43 8.75
C THR A 25 -36.32 0.17 7.97
N LEU A 26 -37.22 -0.79 7.79
CA LEU A 26 -36.94 -1.99 6.99
C LEU A 26 -36.77 -1.68 5.51
N GLN A 27 -37.54 -0.73 4.97
CA GLN A 27 -37.38 -0.24 3.60
C GLN A 27 -36.01 0.43 3.41
N ASP A 28 -35.56 1.23 4.38
CA ASP A 28 -34.24 1.85 4.35
C ASP A 28 -33.11 0.79 4.39
N GLN A 29 -33.26 -0.24 5.24
CA GLN A 29 -32.31 -1.36 5.32
C GLN A 29 -32.27 -2.14 4.00
N LEU A 30 -33.43 -2.40 3.38
CA LEU A 30 -33.51 -3.06 2.08
C LEU A 30 -32.87 -2.22 0.97
N ALA A 31 -33.16 -0.91 0.93
CA ALA A 31 -32.62 -0.01 -0.08
C ALA A 31 -31.10 0.16 0.03
N SER A 32 -30.57 0.22 1.26
CA SER A 32 -29.13 0.36 1.51
C SER A 32 -28.36 -0.97 1.50
N GLY A 33 -29.07 -2.10 1.60
CA GLY A 33 -28.46 -3.42 1.84
C GLY A 33 -27.75 -3.56 3.19
N ARG A 34 -27.80 -2.55 4.06
CA ARG A 34 -27.12 -2.54 5.35
C ARG A 34 -28.12 -2.80 6.47
N ARG A 35 -27.83 -3.81 7.29
CA ARG A 35 -28.62 -4.11 8.49
C ARG A 35 -28.61 -2.97 9.50
N MET A 36 -27.49 -2.25 9.62
CA MET A 36 -27.31 -1.14 10.54
C MET A 36 -26.99 0.12 9.73
N GLN A 37 -27.81 1.15 9.86
CA GLN A 37 -27.57 2.45 9.21
C GLN A 37 -27.11 3.52 10.20
N ARG A 38 -27.56 3.44 11.45
CA ARG A 38 -27.30 4.45 12.47
C ARG A 38 -26.61 3.79 13.67
N PRO A 39 -25.59 4.42 14.26
CA PRO A 39 -24.96 3.94 15.49
C PRO A 39 -25.94 3.73 16.64
N SER A 40 -27.05 4.51 16.67
CA SER A 40 -28.10 4.41 17.68
C SER A 40 -28.92 3.12 17.63
N GLN A 41 -28.88 2.37 16.51
CA GLN A 41 -29.65 1.12 16.36
C GLN A 41 -28.95 -0.08 17.02
N ASP A 42 -27.62 -0.09 17.01
CA ASP A 42 -26.78 -1.11 17.65
C ASP A 42 -25.37 -0.53 17.91
N PRO A 43 -25.15 0.09 19.08
CA PRO A 43 -23.86 0.71 19.40
C PRO A 43 -22.70 -0.30 19.46
N SER A 44 -22.93 -1.51 19.99
CA SER A 44 -21.88 -2.53 20.13
C SER A 44 -21.50 -3.17 18.79
N GLY A 45 -22.49 -3.44 17.94
CA GLY A 45 -22.29 -3.86 16.55
C GLY A 45 -21.57 -2.79 15.73
N THR A 46 -21.97 -1.52 15.88
CA THR A 46 -21.35 -0.39 15.17
C THR A 46 -19.88 -0.20 15.56
N MET A 47 -19.54 -0.30 16.86
CA MET A 47 -18.13 -0.23 17.29
C MET A 47 -17.27 -1.33 16.64
N SER A 48 -17.81 -2.54 16.52
CA SER A 48 -17.09 -3.65 15.89
C SER A 48 -16.89 -3.42 14.39
N VAL A 49 -17.90 -2.90 13.69
CA VAL A 49 -17.78 -2.51 12.28
C VAL A 49 -16.77 -1.39 12.10
N MET A 50 -16.82 -0.34 12.93
CA MET A 50 -15.86 0.77 12.87
C MET A 50 -14.41 0.31 13.10
N ARG A 51 -14.18 -0.60 14.06
CA ARG A 51 -12.85 -1.20 14.25
C ARG A 51 -12.40 -1.96 13.01
N MET A 52 -13.28 -2.77 12.42
CA MET A 52 -12.95 -3.52 11.19
C MET A 52 -12.66 -2.57 10.02
N SER A 53 -13.45 -1.52 9.84
CA SER A 53 -13.22 -0.50 8.81
C SER A 53 -11.89 0.23 9.01
N THR A 54 -11.53 0.52 10.26
CA THR A 54 -10.23 1.13 10.59
C THR A 54 -9.09 0.17 10.24
N ALA A 55 -9.20 -1.09 10.64
CA ALA A 55 -8.21 -2.12 10.32
C ALA A 55 -8.07 -2.35 8.80
N LEU A 56 -9.15 -2.21 8.02
CA LEU A 56 -9.08 -2.29 6.56
C LEU A 56 -8.29 -1.12 5.97
N VAL A 57 -8.54 0.11 6.44
CA VAL A 57 -7.78 1.30 5.99
C VAL A 57 -6.31 1.19 6.38
N GLU A 58 -6.02 0.74 7.59
CA GLU A 58 -4.64 0.47 8.01
C GLU A 58 -3.96 -0.59 7.14
N LEU A 59 -4.69 -1.66 6.80
CA LEU A 59 -4.18 -2.72 5.92
C LEU A 59 -3.93 -2.21 4.50
N GLU A 60 -4.82 -1.38 3.94
CA GLU A 60 -4.63 -0.73 2.64
C GLU A 60 -3.34 0.12 2.64
N GLN A 61 -3.11 0.90 3.70
CA GLN A 61 -1.86 1.66 3.84
C GLN A 61 -0.64 0.75 3.96
N TYR A 62 -0.73 -0.37 4.70
CA TYR A 62 0.38 -1.32 4.78
C TYR A 62 0.69 -1.95 3.42
N LEU A 63 -0.31 -2.22 2.59
CA LEU A 63 -0.10 -2.72 1.23
C LEU A 63 0.61 -1.69 0.35
N GLU A 64 0.25 -0.41 0.46
CA GLU A 64 0.92 0.68 -0.27
C GLU A 64 2.38 0.83 0.20
N ASN A 65 2.62 0.82 1.52
CA ASN A 65 3.96 0.87 2.08
C ASN A 65 4.82 -0.33 1.65
N LEU A 66 4.23 -1.52 1.53
CA LEU A 66 4.92 -2.71 1.03
C LEU A 66 5.23 -2.61 -0.46
N ALA A 67 4.34 -2.01 -1.26
CA ALA A 67 4.59 -1.77 -2.67
C ALA A 67 5.76 -0.79 -2.88
N ASP A 68 5.81 0.29 -2.09
CA ASP A 68 6.92 1.24 -2.10
C ASP A 68 8.22 0.59 -1.64
N GLY A 69 8.18 -0.18 -0.55
CA GLY A 69 9.33 -0.93 -0.06
C GLY A 69 9.86 -1.93 -1.09
N ARG A 70 8.98 -2.57 -1.86
CA ARG A 70 9.35 -3.45 -2.96
C ARG A 70 9.99 -2.68 -4.10
N GLY A 71 9.43 -1.53 -4.50
CA GLY A 71 10.03 -0.67 -5.53
C GLY A 71 11.45 -0.23 -5.14
N TRP A 72 11.66 0.09 -3.86
CA TRP A 72 12.99 0.41 -3.33
C TRP A 72 13.97 -0.77 -3.44
N LEU A 73 13.53 -1.97 -3.07
CA LEU A 73 14.34 -3.19 -3.19
C LEU A 73 14.66 -3.52 -4.64
N ASP A 74 13.70 -3.42 -5.55
CA ASP A 74 13.91 -3.68 -6.98
C ASP A 74 14.93 -2.70 -7.57
N ALA A 75 14.87 -1.41 -7.22
CA ALA A 75 15.88 -0.44 -7.65
C ALA A 75 17.27 -0.74 -7.08
N ALA A 76 17.35 -1.15 -5.81
CA ALA A 76 18.61 -1.55 -5.19
C ALA A 76 19.20 -2.79 -5.87
N GLU A 77 18.36 -3.78 -6.22
CA GLU A 77 18.78 -4.98 -6.95
C GLU A 77 19.29 -4.63 -8.36
N HIS A 78 18.61 -3.74 -9.08
CA HIS A 78 19.08 -3.25 -10.38
C HIS A 78 20.42 -2.53 -10.28
N ALA A 79 20.59 -1.63 -9.30
CA ALA A 79 21.86 -0.93 -9.08
C ALA A 79 22.99 -1.90 -8.72
N LEU A 80 22.70 -2.91 -7.89
CA LEU A 80 23.66 -3.95 -7.53
C LEU A 80 24.05 -4.81 -8.74
N SER A 81 23.08 -5.21 -9.56
CA SER A 81 23.31 -5.99 -10.77
C SER A 81 24.22 -5.23 -11.76
N ALA A 82 23.94 -3.94 -11.99
CA ALA A 82 24.78 -3.08 -12.82
C ALA A 82 26.20 -2.93 -12.25
N THR A 83 26.31 -2.79 -10.92
CA THR A 83 27.61 -2.73 -10.24
C THR A 83 28.43 -4.00 -10.44
N VAL A 84 27.81 -5.18 -10.30
CA VAL A 84 28.48 -6.48 -10.50
C VAL A 84 28.96 -6.61 -11.95
N SER A 85 28.14 -6.23 -12.93
CA SER A 85 28.53 -6.28 -14.35
C SER A 85 29.72 -5.36 -14.65
N ASN A 86 29.71 -4.12 -14.11
CA ASN A 86 30.83 -3.19 -14.26
C ASN A 86 32.11 -3.69 -13.59
N LEU A 87 32.00 -4.33 -12.42
CA LEU A 87 33.15 -4.94 -11.73
C LEU A 87 33.74 -6.11 -12.51
N GLN A 88 32.90 -6.96 -13.10
CA GLN A 88 33.35 -8.04 -13.98
C GLN A 88 34.12 -7.47 -15.19
N ARG A 89 33.61 -6.41 -15.81
CA ARG A 89 34.29 -5.74 -16.92
C ARG A 89 35.62 -5.12 -16.50
N ALA A 90 35.66 -4.47 -15.34
CA ALA A 90 36.91 -3.91 -14.80
C ALA A 90 37.94 -5.01 -14.52
N ALA A 91 37.52 -6.18 -14.04
CA ALA A 91 38.39 -7.34 -13.84
C ALA A 91 38.93 -7.91 -15.17
N GLU A 92 38.10 -8.00 -16.21
CA GLU A 92 38.53 -8.39 -17.56
C GLU A 92 39.61 -7.44 -18.10
N LEU A 93 39.38 -6.13 -17.98
CA LEU A 93 40.32 -5.08 -18.39
C LEU A 93 41.62 -5.14 -17.58
N ALA A 94 41.55 -5.42 -16.28
CA ALA A 94 42.74 -5.58 -15.44
C ALA A 94 43.59 -6.80 -15.86
N VAL A 95 42.96 -7.94 -16.15
CA VAL A 95 43.66 -9.13 -16.66
C VAL A 95 44.26 -8.85 -18.03
N GLN A 96 43.53 -8.15 -18.91
CA GLN A 96 44.02 -7.72 -20.20
C GLN A 96 45.27 -6.83 -20.04
N GLY A 97 45.21 -5.80 -19.20
CA GLY A 97 46.34 -4.90 -18.92
C GLY A 97 47.56 -5.57 -18.28
N ALA A 98 47.37 -6.69 -17.57
CA ALA A 98 48.45 -7.48 -16.99
C ALA A 98 49.20 -8.34 -18.03
N THR A 99 48.67 -8.52 -19.24
CA THR A 99 49.38 -9.26 -20.30
C THR A 99 50.52 -8.43 -20.88
N GLY A 100 51.70 -9.05 -21.04
CA GLY A 100 52.92 -8.39 -21.50
C GLY A 100 52.95 -7.98 -22.98
N ILE A 101 51.85 -8.18 -23.71
CA ILE A 101 51.73 -7.90 -25.15
C ILE A 101 51.37 -6.41 -25.39
N LEU A 102 50.72 -5.76 -24.41
CA LEU A 102 50.26 -4.37 -24.53
C LEU A 102 51.39 -3.36 -24.36
N THR A 103 51.37 -2.33 -25.21
CA THR A 103 52.30 -1.21 -25.09
C THR A 103 52.00 -0.38 -23.84
N ALA A 104 52.91 0.51 -23.45
CA ALA A 104 52.67 1.42 -22.34
C ALA A 104 51.48 2.37 -22.61
N GLY A 105 51.27 2.77 -23.87
CA GLY A 105 50.13 3.59 -24.28
C GLY A 105 48.80 2.85 -24.15
N ASP A 106 48.75 1.58 -24.57
CA ASP A 106 47.52 0.79 -24.47
C ASP A 106 47.13 0.51 -23.01
N ARG A 107 48.12 0.25 -22.14
CA ARG A 107 47.87 0.11 -20.69
C ARG A 107 47.33 1.39 -20.06
N GLN A 108 47.74 2.56 -20.55
CA GLN A 108 47.21 3.85 -20.09
C GLN A 108 45.73 4.01 -20.48
N LEU A 109 45.34 3.60 -21.69
CA LEU A 109 43.96 3.65 -22.14
C LEU A 109 43.06 2.70 -21.34
N VAL A 110 43.53 1.48 -21.07
CA VAL A 110 42.84 0.51 -20.22
C VAL A 110 42.64 1.07 -18.80
N ALA A 111 43.66 1.74 -18.24
CA ALA A 111 43.55 2.37 -16.93
C ALA A 111 42.48 3.46 -16.90
N VAL A 112 42.38 4.29 -17.94
CA VAL A 112 41.32 5.31 -18.06
C VAL A 112 39.93 4.68 -18.10
N GLU A 113 39.76 3.58 -18.83
CA GLU A 113 38.47 2.88 -18.95
C GLU A 113 38.05 2.25 -17.61
N VAL A 114 38.99 1.64 -16.88
CA VAL A 114 38.74 1.15 -15.51
C VAL A 114 38.35 2.30 -14.57
N ASP A 115 39.03 3.43 -14.65
CA ASP A 115 38.72 4.62 -13.84
C ASP A 115 37.29 5.14 -14.11
N GLN A 116 36.86 5.11 -15.38
CA GLN A 116 35.49 5.46 -15.76
C GLN A 116 34.46 4.47 -15.20
N LEU A 117 34.73 3.17 -15.25
CA LEU A 117 33.84 2.15 -14.68
C LEU A 117 33.69 2.33 -13.16
N ILE A 118 34.78 2.63 -12.44
CA ILE A 118 34.75 2.89 -10.99
C ILE A 118 33.90 4.13 -10.68
N ARG A 119 34.03 5.20 -11.47
CA ARG A 119 33.18 6.40 -11.32
C ARG A 119 31.71 6.08 -11.56
N GLY A 120 31.38 5.31 -12.61
CA GLY A 120 30.01 4.88 -12.87
C GLY A 120 29.42 4.04 -11.74
N ILE A 121 30.22 3.19 -11.09
CA ILE A 121 29.80 2.45 -9.89
C ILE A 121 29.50 3.41 -8.72
N MET A 122 30.35 4.42 -8.50
CA MET A 122 30.09 5.42 -7.46
C MET A 122 28.82 6.24 -7.73
N ASP A 123 28.56 6.57 -8.99
CA ASP A 123 27.33 7.27 -9.37
C ASP A 123 26.08 6.41 -9.14
N LEU A 124 26.14 5.11 -9.47
CA LEU A 124 25.08 4.15 -9.17
C LEU A 124 24.87 3.96 -7.67
N ALA A 125 25.96 3.92 -6.88
CA ALA A 125 25.88 3.81 -5.42
C ALA A 125 25.27 5.06 -4.77
N ASN A 126 25.45 6.23 -5.38
CA ASN A 126 24.86 7.50 -4.93
C ASN A 126 23.45 7.74 -5.50
N ALA A 127 22.95 6.88 -6.39
CA ALA A 127 21.62 7.03 -6.96
C ALA A 127 20.55 6.86 -5.88
N ARG A 128 19.65 7.84 -5.77
CA ARG A 128 18.55 7.83 -4.81
C ARG A 128 17.25 7.41 -5.47
N HIS A 129 16.54 6.46 -4.86
CA HIS A 129 15.15 6.18 -5.20
C HIS A 129 14.25 7.14 -4.41
N GLY A 130 13.45 7.93 -5.13
CA GLY A 130 12.44 8.83 -4.52
C GLY A 130 12.90 10.27 -4.25
N GLY A 131 14.13 10.64 -4.66
CA GLY A 131 14.70 12.00 -4.49
C GLY A 131 16.03 12.02 -3.73
#